data_AF-A0A3N1WKF5-F1
#
_entry.id   AF-A0A3N1WKF5-F1
#
_cell.length_a   1.000
_cell.length_b   1.000
_cell.length_c   1.000
_cell.angle_alpha   90.00
_cell.angle_beta   90.00
_cell.angle_gamma   90.00
#
_symmetry.space_group_name_H-M   'P 1'
#
loop_
_entity.id
_entity.type
_entity.pdbx_description
1 polymer ?
#
loop_
_entity_poly.entity_id
_entity_poly.type
_entity_poly.pdbx_seq_one_letter_code
_entity_poly.pdbx_strand_id
1 'polypeptide(L)' 'MGTGLYPKLTELLSAAGCFLDRQGKGKGKGKGKGKGSHEIWYSPVTQKKFSVPFTIVSKHTANGILKQAGMEKAF' A
#
# COMPACT_ATOMS: atom_id res chain seq x y z
N MET A 1 11.88 -5.60 3.54
CA MET A 1 12.22 -4.84 2.32
C MET A 1 11.24 -5.25 1.25
N GLY A 2 10.36 -4.34 0.81
CA GLY A 2 9.45 -4.63 -0.31
C GLY A 2 10.23 -4.75 -1.63
N THR A 3 9.65 -5.42 -2.61
CA THR A 3 10.27 -5.69 -3.91
C THR A 3 9.45 -5.07 -5.05
N GLY A 4 10.07 -4.94 -6.23
CA GLY A 4 9.40 -4.40 -7.41
C GLY A 4 9.11 -2.90 -7.29
N LEU A 5 7.87 -2.52 -7.56
CA LEU A 5 7.40 -1.12 -7.56
C LEU A 5 7.12 -0.57 -6.17
N TYR A 6 7.16 -1.41 -5.11
CA TYR A 6 6.81 -1.01 -3.76
C TYR A 6 7.57 0.24 -3.26
N PRO A 7 8.92 0.32 -3.34
CA PRO A 7 9.65 1.46 -2.78
C PRO A 7 9.27 2.79 -3.43
N LYS A 8 9.14 2.80 -4.77
CA LYS A 8 8.73 3.99 -5.52
C LYS A 8 7.27 4.35 -5.27
N LEU A 9 6.39 3.36 -5.12
CA LEU A 9 4.97 3.59 -4.84
C LEU A 9 4.77 4.22 -3.46
N THR A 10 5.45 3.71 -2.42
CA THR A 10 5.33 4.27 -1.06
C THR A 10 5.94 5.65 -0.95
N GLU A 11 7.02 5.94 -1.70
CA GLU A 11 7.58 7.28 -1.81
C GLU A 11 6.55 8.29 -2.36
N LEU A 12 5.90 7.97 -3.48
CA LEU A 12 4.85 8.82 -4.06
C LEU A 12 3.65 9.00 -3.11
N LEU A 13 3.23 7.93 -2.44
CA LEU A 13 2.15 7.98 -1.46
C LEU A 13 2.51 8.90 -0.28
N SER A 14 3.72 8.78 0.25
CA SER A 14 4.20 9.63 1.34
C SER A 14 4.35 11.09 0.90
N ALA A 15 4.84 11.34 -0.32
CA ALA A 15 4.95 12.68 -0.88
C ALA A 15 3.57 13.35 -1.05
N ALA A 16 2.53 12.56 -1.32
CA ALA A 16 1.14 13.02 -1.35
C ALA A 16 0.48 13.12 0.04
N GLY A 17 1.24 12.92 1.13
CA GLY A 17 0.74 13.00 2.50
C GLY A 17 -0.07 11.78 2.95
N CYS A 18 -0.09 10.68 2.18
CA CYS A 18 -0.62 9.42 2.67
C CYS A 18 0.35 8.81 3.68
N PHE A 19 -0.18 8.09 4.66
CA PHE A 19 0.64 7.49 5.71
C PHE A 19 0.24 6.05 6.00
N LEU A 20 1.21 5.29 6.49
CA LEU A 20 1.01 3.92 6.96
C LEU A 20 0.12 3.94 8.20
N ASP A 21 -1.09 3.37 8.09
CA ASP A 21 -2.03 3.22 9.20
C ASP A 21 -1.67 1.99 10.06
N ARG A 22 -1.46 0.84 9.39
CA ARG A 22 -1.06 -0.40 10.07
C ARG A 22 -0.54 -1.44 9.08
N GLN A 23 0.21 -2.41 9.59
CA GLN A 23 0.51 -3.62 8.82
C GLN A 23 -0.77 -4.46 8.61
N GLY A 24 -0.89 -5.06 7.43
CA GLY A 24 -1.91 -6.06 7.14
C GLY A 24 -1.80 -7.23 8.11
N LYS A 25 -2.94 -7.80 8.51
CA LYS A 25 -2.94 -9.04 9.30
C LYS A 25 -2.83 -10.21 8.34
N GLY A 26 -1.83 -11.09 8.51
CA GLY A 26 -1.82 -12.38 7.82
C GLY A 26 -3.07 -13.18 8.20
N LYS A 27 -3.74 -13.79 7.21
CA LYS A 27 -4.88 -14.68 7.46
C LYS A 27 -4.36 -16.04 7.95
N GLY A 28 -3.92 -16.12 9.20
CA GLY A 28 -3.63 -17.38 9.89
C GLY A 28 -4.67 -17.62 10.98
N LYS A 29 -5.50 -18.66 10.84
CA LYS A 29 -6.29 -19.20 11.96
C LYS A 29 -5.31 -19.91 12.91
N GLY A 30 -4.70 -19.16 13.82
CA GLY A 30 -3.78 -19.71 14.82
C GLY A 30 -3.07 -18.59 15.54
N LYS A 31 -2.98 -18.67 16.87
CA LYS A 31 -2.28 -17.72 17.75
C LYS A 31 -0.81 -17.56 17.31
N GLY A 32 -0.56 -16.60 16.45
CA GLY A 32 0.75 -16.24 15.94
C GLY A 32 0.58 -15.07 14.98
N LYS A 33 0.94 -13.87 15.44
CA LYS A 33 0.78 -12.60 14.72
C LYS A 33 1.77 -12.59 13.53
N GLY A 34 1.48 -13.31 12.46
CA GLY A 34 2.31 -13.33 11.26
C GLY A 34 2.38 -11.93 10.62
N LYS A 35 3.58 -11.53 10.18
CA LYS A 35 3.77 -10.31 9.37
C LYS A 35 2.90 -10.42 8.12
N GLY A 36 2.03 -9.43 7.89
CA GLY A 36 1.19 -9.40 6.70
C GLY A 36 2.01 -9.24 5.42
N SER A 37 1.46 -9.71 4.31
CA SER A 37 2.04 -9.53 2.96
C SER A 37 1.79 -8.15 2.35
N HIS A 38 1.12 -7.26 3.10
CA HIS A 38 0.72 -5.94 2.67
C HIS A 38 0.62 -4.99 3.86
N GLU A 39 0.59 -3.71 3.54
CA GLU A 39 0.33 -2.61 4.47
C GLU A 39 -1.02 -1.98 4.20
N ILE A 40 -1.62 -1.39 5.24
CA ILE A 40 -2.80 -0.56 5.12
C ILE A 40 -2.36 0.89 5.25
N TRP A 41 -2.60 1.65 4.20
CA TRP A 41 -2.30 3.08 4.11
C TRP A 41 -3.60 3.87 4.16
N TYR A 42 -3.52 5.10 4.69
CA TYR A 42 -4.63 6.05 4.72
C TYR A 42 -4.29 7.25 3.83
N SER A 43 -5.24 7.64 2.97
CA SER A 43 -5.17 8.90 2.24
C SER A 43 -6.02 9.96 2.93
N PRO A 44 -5.45 11.10 3.36
CA PRO A 44 -6.24 12.23 3.85
C PRO A 44 -7.02 12.91 2.72
N VAL A 45 -6.58 12.78 1.46
CA VAL A 45 -7.23 13.36 0.29
C VAL A 45 -8.56 12.69 -0.01
N THR A 46 -8.59 11.35 -0.01
CA THR A 46 -9.81 10.58 -0.28
C THR A 46 -10.51 10.08 0.97
N GLN A 47 -9.93 10.34 2.15
CA GLN A 47 -10.36 9.85 3.47
C GLN A 47 -10.55 8.32 3.53
N LYS A 48 -9.83 7.57 2.69
CA LYS A 48 -9.97 6.12 2.54
C LYS A 48 -8.71 5.39 2.94
N LYS A 49 -8.90 4.17 3.45
CA LYS A 49 -7.84 3.19 3.68
C LYS A 49 -7.74 2.25 2.48
N PHE A 50 -6.52 1.93 2.07
CA PHE A 50 -6.23 0.99 0.98
C PHE A 50 -5.03 0.11 1.32
N SER A 51 -4.94 -1.01 0.62
CA SER A 51 -3.90 -2.02 0.85
C SER A 51 -2.77 -1.86 -0.16
N VAL A 52 -1.52 -1.85 0.32
CA VAL A 52 -0.29 -1.76 -0.48
C VAL A 52 0.52 -3.05 -0.30
N PRO A 53 0.56 -3.94 -1.31
CA PRO A 53 1.34 -5.17 -1.24
C PRO A 53 2.85 -4.91 -1.26
N PHE A 54 3.62 -5.64 -0.44
CA PHE A 54 5.08 -5.51 -0.41
C PHE A 54 5.77 -6.03 -1.69
N THR A 55 5.11 -6.91 -2.44
CA THR A 55 5.67 -7.59 -3.62
C THR A 55 5.02 -7.12 -4.93
N ILE A 56 4.58 -5.86 -4.97
CA ILE A 56 3.90 -5.31 -6.14
C ILE A 56 4.86 -5.13 -7.31
N VAL A 57 4.57 -5.82 -8.42
CA VAL A 57 5.36 -5.72 -9.67
C VAL A 57 4.55 -5.16 -10.84
N SER A 58 3.22 -5.20 -10.76
CA SER A 58 2.33 -4.73 -11.81
C SER A 58 2.11 -3.23 -11.76
N LYS A 59 2.47 -2.53 -12.85
CA LYS A 59 2.20 -1.10 -13.04
C LYS A 59 0.71 -0.78 -12.98
N HIS A 60 -0.13 -1.67 -13.54
CA HIS A 60 -1.58 -1.51 -13.50
C HIS A 60 -2.09 -1.49 -12.06
N THR A 61 -1.63 -2.43 -11.23
CA THR A 61 -1.99 -2.48 -9.81
C THR A 61 -1.46 -1.24 -9.06
N ALA A 62 -0.22 -0.81 -9.33
CA ALA A 62 0.35 0.37 -8.69
C ALA A 62 -0.45 1.65 -9.02
N ASN A 63 -0.80 1.83 -10.29
CA ASN A 63 -1.67 2.93 -10.74
C ASN A 63 -3.08 2.85 -10.16
N GLY A 64 -3.61 1.64 -9.95
CA GLY A 64 -4.87 1.44 -9.23
C GLY A 64 -4.79 1.95 -7.79
N ILE A 65 -3.70 1.68 -7.09
CA ILE A 65 -3.46 2.16 -5.72
C ILE A 65 -3.32 3.69 -5.70
N LEU A 66 -2.57 4.28 -6.64
CA LEU A 66 -2.46 5.74 -6.77
C LEU A 66 -3.84 6.38 -6.94
N LYS A 67 -4.68 5.80 -7.80
CA LYS A 67 -6.06 6.25 -7.99
C LYS A 67 -6.90 6.14 -6.70
N GLN A 68 -6.74 5.09 -5.90
CA GLN A 68 -7.42 4.96 -4.61
C GLN A 68 -6.98 6.03 -3.60
N ALA A 69 -5.71 6.44 -3.67
CA ALA A 69 -5.16 7.53 -2.88
C ALA A 69 -5.58 8.93 -3.37
N GLY A 70 -6.23 9.03 -4.54
CA GLY A 70 -6.64 10.30 -5.16
C GLY A 70 -5.59 10.92 -6.07
N MET A 71 -4.60 10.15 -6.51
CA MET A 71 -3.51 10.59 -7.37
C MET A 71 -3.67 10.12 -8.82
N GLU A 72 -2.98 10.82 -9.72
CA GLU A 72 -2.81 10.40 -11.11
C GLU A 72 -1.89 9.18 -11.25
N LYS A 73 -1.90 8.55 -12.42
CA LYS A 73 -1.05 7.39 -12.72
C LYS A 73 0.42 7.83 -12.87
N ALA A 74 1.35 7.04 -12.34
CA ALA A 74 2.78 7.35 -12.38
C ALA A 74 3.67 6.16 -12.82
N PHE A 75 3.07 5.03 -13.19
CA PHE A 75 3.77 3.78 -13.55
C PHE A 75 3.42 3.28 -14.95
#